data_AF-H0Q1T4-F1
#
_entry.id   AF-H0Q1T4-F1
#
_cell.length_a   1.000
_cell.length_b   1.000
_cell.length_c   1.000
_cell.angle_alpha   90.00
_cell.angle_beta   90.00
_cell.angle_gamma   90.00
#
_symmetry.space_group_name_H-M   'P 1'
#
loop_
_entity.id
_entity.type
_entity.pdbx_description
1 polymer ?
#
loop_
_entity_poly.entity_id
_entity_poly.type
_entity_poly.pdbx_seq_one_letter_code
_entity_poly.pdbx_strand_id
1 'polypeptide(L)'
;MRNPNIRRNLLASLMAGLFIPLGAQAADAELLRKIEALSQQLEQLKAQVEASQEASKQAVVAVGEVKEKVQRNEDRSLDKWLTVGGDYQFRVDNLSGETKAFTDVNATFANAQQALQADFFGNPTGVSAFYGGMGLTTSQALTALMQFSQGMAGVQNHNQAAAFVGNSANAGLIQGIGGFAAGIPAYKPKNDTLYTNRFGLDFNMKATPDVSVTARLLMYKTFGADDDDAVTNGGAAPFFADRVGVFDGTLGHIPSSNFLNVDRAYATWSNIADQDIWFSVGRRPSTHGAPSHLRNNTARPGSGGTPALLVDYAFDGMTIGWAPDIEALPGAYGKICYGRGFEAGFSRALTNSLQDTDMIGVSVVPIDTDPLRVWLEWNRGINIFDAPKMSNTYFGNTMPKTNLGDIDWYGLGAMGTIKHVGPGELNWFADAGVSITHPNDNVSSQFGFQGLMTGAFFSPEAPTSKTGSAIYLGLRYDLPSRTKLGLEYNHGSKNWITFAPLPAIPGHHAQKPESTACFDRPRHRHAGHRPDRCRRRREDGRRDYQDQAGRRRQVRPDHPQGHQERRIRHHQYHRRPDAGQIQGQAHR
;
A
#
# COMPACT_ATOMS: atom_id res chain seq x y z
N MET A 1 -19.11 -25.79 -56.61
CA MET A 1 -19.09 -25.95 -58.09
C MET A 1 -17.96 -26.90 -58.48
N ARG A 2 -18.09 -27.57 -59.65
CA ARG A 2 -17.07 -28.39 -60.36
C ARG A 2 -16.50 -29.61 -59.61
N ASN A 3 -16.64 -30.77 -60.26
CA ASN A 3 -16.33 -32.12 -59.74
C ASN A 3 -14.99 -32.61 -60.38
N PRO A 4 -14.00 -33.12 -59.61
CA PRO A 4 -12.61 -33.30 -60.10
C PRO A 4 -12.34 -34.46 -61.08
N ASN A 5 -13.35 -35.23 -61.50
CA ASN A 5 -13.17 -36.51 -62.21
C ASN A 5 -12.63 -36.46 -63.66
N ILE A 6 -12.31 -35.29 -64.22
CA ILE A 6 -11.95 -35.14 -65.65
C ILE A 6 -10.52 -35.59 -65.99
N ARG A 7 -9.56 -35.57 -65.05
CA ARG A 7 -8.15 -35.91 -65.35
C ARG A 7 -7.86 -37.41 -65.54
N ARG A 8 -8.76 -38.32 -65.15
CA ARG A 8 -8.48 -39.77 -65.13
C ARG A 8 -8.62 -40.46 -66.50
N ASN A 9 -9.40 -39.91 -67.42
CA ASN A 9 -9.70 -40.56 -68.70
C ASN A 9 -8.71 -40.22 -69.83
N LEU A 10 -7.93 -39.14 -69.69
CA LEU A 10 -6.99 -38.64 -70.72
C LEU A 10 -5.67 -39.45 -70.81
N LEU A 11 -5.38 -40.28 -69.81
CA LEU A 11 -4.25 -41.22 -69.81
C LEU A 11 -4.59 -42.57 -70.45
N ALA A 12 -5.88 -42.94 -70.53
CA ALA A 12 -6.32 -44.21 -71.12
C ALA A 12 -6.29 -44.20 -72.65
N SER A 13 -6.42 -43.03 -73.29
CA SER A 13 -6.49 -42.87 -74.74
C SER A 13 -5.13 -42.81 -75.46
N LEU A 14 -4.00 -42.87 -74.73
CA LEU A 14 -2.64 -42.70 -75.27
C LEU A 14 -1.86 -44.03 -75.40
N MET A 15 -2.47 -45.16 -75.03
CA MET A 15 -1.85 -46.49 -74.95
C MET A 15 -2.43 -47.51 -75.97
N ALA A 16 -3.04 -47.04 -77.05
CA ALA A 16 -3.87 -47.86 -77.95
C ALA A 16 -3.61 -47.66 -79.46
N GLY A 17 -2.40 -47.24 -79.87
CA GLY A 17 -2.16 -46.79 -81.24
C GLY A 17 -0.73 -46.96 -81.77
N LEU A 18 -0.10 -48.13 -81.60
CA LEU A 18 1.24 -48.38 -82.16
C LEU A 18 1.57 -49.87 -82.43
N PHE A 19 0.77 -50.53 -83.29
CA PHE A 19 1.14 -51.80 -83.92
C PHE A 19 0.64 -51.89 -85.37
N ILE A 20 1.57 -51.98 -86.31
CA ILE A 20 1.35 -52.45 -87.70
C ILE A 20 2.50 -53.41 -88.02
N PRO A 21 2.23 -54.70 -88.34
CA PRO A 21 3.30 -55.68 -88.58
C PRO A 21 3.49 -56.01 -90.07
N LEU A 22 4.77 -56.03 -90.49
CA LEU A 22 5.47 -57.07 -91.28
C LEU A 22 6.50 -56.44 -92.24
N GLY A 23 7.79 -56.73 -92.02
CA GLY A 23 8.88 -56.08 -92.74
C GLY A 23 10.29 -56.67 -92.58
N ALA A 24 10.39 -57.97 -92.25
CA ALA A 24 11.60 -58.81 -92.27
C ALA A 24 12.82 -58.46 -91.38
N GLN A 25 13.20 -59.46 -90.56
CA GLN A 25 14.55 -59.78 -90.05
C GLN A 25 15.23 -58.87 -89.00
N ALA A 26 15.79 -59.56 -87.99
CA ALA A 26 16.75 -59.09 -86.97
C ALA A 26 16.29 -58.09 -85.88
N ALA A 27 15.53 -58.56 -84.87
CA ALA A 27 15.55 -57.96 -83.51
C ALA A 27 14.96 -58.81 -82.34
N ASP A 28 14.48 -60.05 -82.56
CA ASP A 28 13.58 -60.74 -81.59
C ASP A 28 14.11 -60.91 -80.16
N ALA A 29 15.42 -61.11 -79.99
CA ALA A 29 16.06 -61.23 -78.68
C ALA A 29 16.05 -59.92 -77.87
N GLU A 30 16.00 -58.77 -78.53
CA GLU A 30 15.99 -57.45 -77.85
C GLU A 30 14.58 -57.06 -77.40
N LEU A 31 13.55 -57.42 -78.17
CA LEU A 31 12.15 -57.13 -77.83
C LEU A 31 11.71 -57.90 -76.59
N LEU A 32 12.04 -59.20 -76.49
CA LEU A 32 11.78 -60.02 -75.31
C LEU A 32 12.49 -59.47 -74.07
N ARG A 33 13.77 -59.07 -74.19
CA ARG A 33 14.51 -58.40 -73.11
C ARG A 33 13.85 -57.09 -72.65
N LYS A 34 13.29 -56.30 -73.57
CA LYS A 34 12.56 -55.07 -73.22
C LYS A 34 11.25 -55.37 -72.48
N ILE A 35 10.51 -56.42 -72.86
CA ILE A 35 9.30 -56.86 -72.15
C ILE A 35 9.64 -57.36 -70.74
N GLU A 36 10.69 -58.18 -70.60
CA GLU A 36 11.14 -58.67 -69.30
C GLU A 36 11.64 -57.53 -68.39
N ALA A 37 12.42 -56.59 -68.94
CA ALA A 37 12.87 -55.40 -68.20
C ALA A 37 11.70 -54.49 -67.79
N LEU A 38 10.68 -54.31 -68.63
CA LEU A 38 9.45 -53.57 -68.28
C LEU A 38 8.64 -54.28 -67.19
N SER A 39 8.58 -55.62 -67.22
CA SER A 39 7.94 -56.41 -66.16
C SER A 39 8.66 -56.26 -64.81
N GLN A 40 10.00 -56.33 -64.82
CA GLN A 40 10.83 -56.09 -63.63
C GLN A 40 10.69 -54.64 -63.12
N GLN A 41 10.63 -53.65 -64.01
CA GLN A 41 10.35 -52.26 -63.64
C GLN A 41 8.95 -52.06 -63.06
N LEU A 42 7.93 -52.80 -63.53
CA LEU A 42 6.57 -52.72 -62.99
C LEU A 42 6.47 -53.34 -61.59
N GLU A 43 7.09 -54.49 -61.32
CA GLU A 43 7.13 -55.04 -59.95
C GLU A 43 8.01 -54.18 -59.02
N GLN A 44 9.13 -53.62 -59.49
CA GLN A 44 9.91 -52.64 -58.71
C GLN A 44 9.09 -51.38 -58.39
N LEU A 45 8.36 -50.82 -59.36
CA LEU A 45 7.51 -49.65 -59.17
C LEU A 45 6.35 -49.94 -58.23
N LYS A 46 5.73 -51.13 -58.33
CA LYS A 46 4.67 -51.59 -57.44
C LYS A 46 5.17 -51.74 -56.00
N ALA A 47 6.30 -52.43 -55.79
CA ALA A 47 6.94 -52.55 -54.48
C ALA A 47 7.34 -51.18 -53.90
N GLN A 48 7.81 -50.26 -54.75
CA GLN A 48 8.11 -48.87 -54.36
C GLN A 48 6.85 -48.08 -53.97
N VAL A 49 5.72 -48.27 -54.66
CA VAL A 49 4.43 -47.66 -54.33
C VAL A 49 3.87 -48.24 -53.02
N GLU A 50 3.91 -49.56 -52.83
CA GLU A 50 3.46 -50.22 -51.59
C GLU A 50 4.31 -49.77 -50.38
N ALA A 51 5.64 -49.74 -50.52
CA ALA A 51 6.54 -49.22 -49.49
C ALA A 51 6.33 -47.73 -49.20
N SER A 52 6.12 -46.91 -50.24
CA SER A 52 5.80 -45.48 -50.10
C SER A 52 4.45 -45.26 -49.40
N GLN A 53 3.45 -46.09 -49.71
CA GLN A 53 2.13 -46.03 -49.10
C GLN A 53 2.16 -46.45 -47.62
N GLU A 54 2.95 -47.46 -47.25
CA GLU A 54 3.13 -47.87 -45.86
C GLU A 54 3.93 -46.83 -45.05
N ALA A 55 5.03 -46.31 -45.62
CA ALA A 55 5.76 -45.19 -45.03
C ALA A 55 4.86 -43.94 -44.86
N SER A 56 3.94 -43.69 -45.79
CA SER A 56 2.95 -42.61 -45.67
C SER A 56 1.96 -42.84 -44.52
N LYS A 57 1.49 -44.08 -44.29
CA LYS A 57 0.66 -44.40 -43.11
C LYS A 57 1.42 -44.16 -41.81
N GLN A 58 2.65 -44.66 -41.72
CA GLN A 58 3.51 -44.50 -40.54
C GLN A 58 3.81 -43.02 -40.26
N ALA A 59 4.07 -42.22 -41.30
CA ALA A 59 4.23 -40.78 -41.18
C ALA A 59 2.95 -40.08 -40.66
N VAL A 60 1.76 -40.47 -41.14
CA VAL A 60 0.48 -39.92 -40.65
C VAL A 60 0.24 -40.27 -39.17
N VAL A 61 0.54 -41.50 -38.73
CA VAL A 61 0.44 -41.89 -37.32
C VAL A 61 1.44 -41.12 -36.46
N ALA A 62 2.70 -41.02 -36.89
CA ALA A 62 3.74 -40.28 -36.18
C ALA A 62 3.41 -38.77 -36.07
N VAL A 63 2.87 -38.16 -37.13
CA VAL A 63 2.37 -36.77 -37.10
C VAL A 63 1.17 -36.63 -36.15
N GLY A 64 0.29 -37.63 -36.08
CA GLY A 64 -0.81 -37.68 -35.10
C GLY A 64 -0.29 -37.68 -33.66
N GLU A 65 0.64 -38.60 -33.33
CA GLU A 65 1.27 -38.65 -32.00
C GLU A 65 2.02 -37.36 -31.67
N VAL A 66 2.78 -36.80 -32.62
CA VAL A 66 3.51 -35.54 -32.43
C VAL A 66 2.52 -34.41 -32.17
N LYS A 67 1.42 -34.31 -32.92
CA LYS A 67 0.38 -33.31 -32.67
C LYS A 67 -0.25 -33.45 -31.28
N GLU A 68 -0.55 -34.67 -30.84
CA GLU A 68 -1.13 -34.94 -29.52
C GLU A 68 -0.11 -34.68 -28.38
N LYS A 69 1.19 -34.92 -28.61
CA LYS A 69 2.28 -34.58 -27.68
C LYS A 69 2.52 -33.07 -27.61
N VAL A 70 2.50 -32.37 -28.75
CA VAL A 70 2.56 -30.90 -28.83
C VAL A 70 1.37 -30.29 -28.12
N GLN A 71 0.14 -30.70 -28.43
CA GLN A 71 -1.07 -30.17 -27.80
C GLN A 71 -1.07 -30.38 -26.27
N ARG A 72 -0.68 -31.56 -25.77
CA ARG A 72 -0.49 -31.79 -24.32
C ARG A 72 0.63 -30.96 -23.70
N ASN A 73 1.68 -30.61 -24.42
CA ASN A 73 2.74 -29.72 -23.93
C ASN A 73 2.31 -28.25 -23.96
N GLU A 74 1.56 -27.83 -24.98
CA GLU A 74 0.96 -26.49 -25.05
C GLU A 74 -0.06 -26.29 -23.93
N ASP A 75 -0.95 -27.26 -23.69
CA ASP A 75 -1.95 -27.23 -22.62
C ASP A 75 -1.34 -27.34 -21.21
N ARG A 76 -0.08 -27.79 -21.12
CA ARG A 76 0.74 -27.74 -19.90
C ARG A 76 1.69 -26.54 -19.85
N SER A 77 1.76 -25.73 -20.92
CA SER A 77 2.69 -24.59 -20.95
C SER A 77 2.25 -23.55 -19.93
N LEU A 78 3.21 -23.07 -19.14
CA LEU A 78 2.97 -22.03 -18.14
C LEU A 78 2.34 -20.79 -18.80
N ASP A 79 2.79 -20.43 -20.00
CA ASP A 79 2.35 -19.25 -20.75
C ASP A 79 0.85 -19.23 -21.08
N LYS A 80 0.15 -20.39 -21.09
CA LYS A 80 -1.32 -20.43 -21.28
C LYS A 80 -2.12 -20.04 -20.03
N TRP A 81 -1.56 -20.23 -18.84
CA TRP A 81 -2.31 -20.14 -17.58
C TRP A 81 -1.65 -19.29 -16.49
N LEU A 82 -0.39 -18.87 -16.68
CA LEU A 82 0.37 -18.02 -15.76
C LEU A 82 1.14 -16.96 -16.57
N THR A 83 0.82 -15.69 -16.35
CA THR A 83 1.68 -14.56 -16.74
C THR A 83 2.44 -14.08 -15.51
N VAL A 84 3.77 -14.07 -15.59
CA VAL A 84 4.65 -13.44 -14.60
C VAL A 84 5.14 -12.10 -15.14
N GLY A 85 5.04 -11.06 -14.34
CA GLY A 85 5.50 -9.70 -14.64
C GLY A 85 6.09 -9.03 -13.40
N GLY A 86 6.25 -7.71 -13.45
CA GLY A 86 6.78 -6.93 -12.35
C GLY A 86 7.31 -5.57 -12.79
N ASP A 87 7.80 -4.81 -11.83
CA ASP A 87 8.41 -3.49 -12.02
C ASP A 87 9.55 -3.24 -11.03
N TYR A 88 10.46 -2.36 -11.43
CA TYR A 88 11.51 -1.81 -10.58
C TYR A 88 11.47 -0.29 -10.66
N GLN A 89 11.43 0.36 -9.50
CA GLN A 89 11.44 1.81 -9.37
C GLN A 89 12.55 2.22 -8.41
N PHE A 90 13.61 2.80 -8.96
CA PHE A 90 14.50 3.68 -8.24
C PHE A 90 13.89 5.09 -8.20
N ARG A 91 13.85 5.70 -7.02
CA ARG A 91 13.29 7.04 -6.84
C ARG A 91 14.23 7.89 -5.97
N VAL A 92 14.35 9.16 -6.35
CA VAL A 92 15.07 10.20 -5.62
C VAL A 92 14.07 11.27 -5.21
N ASP A 93 13.99 11.58 -3.92
CA ASP A 93 13.13 12.62 -3.36
C ASP A 93 13.96 13.68 -2.64
N ASN A 94 13.50 14.93 -2.70
CA ASN A 94 13.89 16.00 -1.77
C ASN A 94 12.66 16.31 -0.92
N LEU A 95 12.78 16.22 0.40
CA LEU A 95 11.69 16.46 1.34
C LEU A 95 12.01 17.73 2.13
N SER A 96 11.08 18.68 2.16
CA SER A 96 11.18 19.86 3.02
C SER A 96 9.82 20.33 3.49
N GLY A 97 9.76 20.98 4.65
CA GLY A 97 8.52 21.46 5.24
C GLY A 97 8.74 22.57 6.28
N GLU A 98 7.67 22.90 7.01
CA GLU A 98 7.69 23.86 8.10
C GLU A 98 6.75 23.38 9.22
N THR A 99 7.31 23.13 10.41
CA THR A 99 6.54 22.80 11.61
C THR A 99 6.09 24.09 12.30
N LYS A 100 4.98 23.99 13.04
CA LYS A 100 4.63 24.96 14.08
C LYS A 100 5.34 24.58 15.37
N ALA A 101 5.40 25.50 16.33
CA ALA A 101 5.74 25.12 17.69
C ALA A 101 4.64 24.19 18.26
N PHE A 102 5.04 23.13 18.95
CA PHE A 102 4.16 22.14 19.57
C PHE A 102 4.76 21.64 20.89
N THR A 103 3.94 21.00 21.73
CA THR A 103 4.43 20.31 22.92
C THR A 103 4.57 18.82 22.60
N ASP A 104 5.77 18.27 22.74
CA ASP A 104 5.99 16.83 22.69
C ASP A 104 5.37 16.19 23.94
N VAL A 105 4.27 15.47 23.76
CA VAL A 105 3.54 14.81 24.86
C VAL A 105 4.40 13.72 25.52
N ASN A 106 5.12 12.92 24.74
CA ASN A 106 5.90 11.79 25.23
C ASN A 106 7.10 12.28 26.05
N ALA A 107 7.84 13.26 25.54
CA ALA A 107 8.92 13.91 26.28
C ALA A 107 8.40 14.70 27.49
N THR A 108 7.19 15.28 27.44
CA THR A 108 6.57 15.93 28.61
C THR A 108 6.31 14.93 29.74
N PHE A 109 5.74 13.77 29.44
CA PHE A 109 5.53 12.71 30.44
C PHE A 109 6.85 12.09 30.92
N ALA A 110 7.84 11.92 30.04
CA ALA A 110 9.18 11.45 30.43
C ALA A 110 9.90 12.45 31.35
N ASN A 111 9.85 13.74 31.04
CA ASN A 111 10.38 14.81 31.89
C ASN A 111 9.73 14.80 33.28
N ALA A 112 8.40 14.73 33.33
CA ALA A 112 7.65 14.65 34.59
C ALA A 112 8.07 13.41 35.40
N GLN A 113 8.09 12.23 34.77
CA GLN A 113 8.48 10.98 35.42
C GLN A 113 9.89 11.04 36.00
N GLN A 114 10.88 11.51 35.22
CA GLN A 114 12.27 11.61 35.68
C GLN A 114 12.42 12.60 36.84
N ALA A 115 11.84 13.80 36.71
CA ALA A 115 11.92 14.84 37.73
C ALA A 115 11.26 14.42 39.05
N LEU A 116 10.12 13.72 39.00
CA LEU A 116 9.39 13.27 40.18
C LEU A 116 10.01 12.05 40.86
N GLN A 117 10.64 11.15 40.09
CA GLN A 117 11.47 10.10 40.67
C GLN A 117 12.67 10.71 41.41
N ALA A 118 13.31 11.75 40.86
CA ALA A 118 14.38 12.48 41.54
C ALA A 118 13.88 13.22 42.80
N ASP A 119 12.73 13.88 42.75
CA ASP A 119 12.06 14.52 43.90
C ASP A 119 11.81 13.49 45.04
N PHE A 120 11.25 12.33 44.68
CA PHE A 120 10.97 11.22 45.60
C PHE A 120 12.24 10.61 46.22
N PHE A 121 13.28 10.30 45.42
CA PHE A 121 14.52 9.74 45.96
C PHE A 121 15.36 10.78 46.73
N GLY A 122 15.22 12.07 46.42
CA GLY A 122 15.88 13.16 47.15
C GLY A 122 15.27 13.42 48.52
N ASN A 123 13.93 13.39 48.64
CA ASN A 123 13.24 13.59 49.92
C ASN A 123 11.84 12.96 49.93
N PRO A 124 11.68 11.66 50.25
CA PRO A 124 10.40 10.93 50.09
C PRO A 124 9.27 11.39 51.02
N THR A 125 9.55 12.17 52.06
CA THR A 125 8.57 12.71 53.01
C THR A 125 8.45 14.23 52.98
N GLY A 126 9.31 14.93 52.23
CA GLY A 126 9.23 16.37 52.03
C GLY A 126 8.07 16.79 51.13
N VAL A 127 7.73 18.08 51.19
CA VAL A 127 6.81 18.73 50.24
C VAL A 127 7.41 18.64 48.84
N SER A 128 6.61 18.25 47.84
CA SER A 128 7.10 18.11 46.46
C SER A 128 7.54 19.44 45.86
N ALA A 129 8.70 19.46 45.20
CA ALA A 129 9.18 20.63 44.46
C ALA A 129 8.22 21.07 43.32
N PHE A 130 7.38 20.15 42.85
CA PHE A 130 6.50 20.35 41.70
C PHE A 130 5.01 20.42 42.08
N TYR A 131 4.58 19.64 43.07
CA TYR A 131 3.17 19.56 43.50
C TYR A 131 2.92 20.07 44.93
N GLY A 132 3.91 20.70 45.57
CA GLY A 132 3.77 21.33 46.87
C GLY A 132 2.70 22.43 46.93
N GLY A 133 2.39 23.07 45.80
CA GLY A 133 1.26 24.01 45.68
C GLY A 133 -0.12 23.36 45.87
N MET A 134 -0.22 22.03 45.77
CA MET A 134 -1.41 21.24 46.12
C MET A 134 -1.30 20.59 47.50
N GLY A 135 -0.28 20.95 48.29
CA GLY A 135 -0.02 20.39 49.63
C GLY A 135 0.57 18.98 49.64
N LEU A 136 0.97 18.43 48.49
CA LEU A 136 1.45 17.04 48.38
C LEU A 136 2.93 16.90 48.80
N THR A 137 3.24 15.82 49.52
CA THR A 137 4.62 15.31 49.61
C THR A 137 5.08 14.72 48.27
N THR A 138 6.40 14.52 48.10
CA THR A 138 6.98 13.82 46.93
C THR A 138 6.37 12.42 46.72
N SER A 139 6.22 11.64 47.79
CA SER A 139 5.58 10.32 47.80
C SER A 139 4.08 10.37 47.47
N GLN A 140 3.36 11.39 47.95
CA GLN A 140 1.95 11.61 47.60
C GLN A 140 1.81 12.03 46.14
N ALA A 141 2.69 12.89 45.61
CA ALA A 141 2.68 13.33 44.22
C ALA A 141 2.92 12.16 43.25
N LEU A 142 3.91 11.31 43.52
CA LEU A 142 4.16 10.09 42.75
C LEU A 142 2.97 9.12 42.80
N THR A 143 2.36 8.95 43.99
CA THR A 143 1.15 8.13 44.16
C THR A 143 -0.05 8.68 43.40
N ALA A 144 -0.28 10.00 43.47
CA ALA A 144 -1.36 10.69 42.79
C ALA A 144 -1.24 10.57 41.26
N LEU A 145 -0.02 10.61 40.71
CA LEU A 145 0.20 10.44 39.28
C LEU A 145 0.06 8.99 38.79
N MET A 146 0.41 8.00 39.63
CA MET A 146 0.04 6.61 39.35
C MET A 146 -1.48 6.42 39.35
N GLN A 147 -2.20 7.03 40.29
CA GLN A 147 -3.67 7.01 40.34
C GLN A 147 -4.30 7.75 39.14
N PHE A 148 -3.74 8.89 38.73
CA PHE A 148 -4.15 9.65 37.55
C PHE A 148 -3.96 8.84 36.27
N SER A 149 -2.83 8.15 36.10
CA SER A 149 -2.56 7.25 34.98
C SER A 149 -3.57 6.09 34.91
N GLN A 150 -3.86 5.44 36.04
CA GLN A 150 -4.88 4.38 36.12
C GLN A 150 -6.31 4.91 35.85
N GLY A 151 -6.64 6.09 36.38
CA GLY A 151 -7.93 6.74 36.13
C GLY A 151 -8.12 7.15 34.66
N MET A 152 -7.07 7.66 34.01
CA MET A 152 -7.05 7.99 32.58
C MET A 152 -7.32 6.76 31.72
N ALA A 153 -6.69 5.62 32.04
CA ALA A 153 -6.93 4.36 31.34
C ALA A 153 -8.38 3.84 31.51
N GLY A 154 -9.07 4.24 32.58
CA GLY A 154 -10.48 3.92 32.83
C GLY A 154 -11.50 4.84 32.14
N VAL A 155 -11.08 5.93 31.48
CA VAL A 155 -11.97 6.81 30.71
C VAL A 155 -12.30 6.17 29.35
N GLN A 156 -13.59 6.09 29.04
CA GLN A 156 -14.11 5.47 27.81
C GLN A 156 -14.87 6.45 26.91
N ASN A 157 -15.53 7.47 27.48
CA ASN A 157 -16.40 8.40 26.75
C ASN A 157 -16.19 9.88 27.12
N HIS A 158 -16.73 10.78 26.29
CA HIS A 158 -16.65 12.23 26.42
C HIS A 158 -17.04 12.73 27.82
N ASN A 159 -18.13 12.22 28.38
CA ASN A 159 -18.65 12.72 29.67
C ASN A 159 -17.75 12.28 30.84
N GLN A 160 -17.17 11.07 30.76
CA GLN A 160 -16.12 10.64 31.68
C GLN A 160 -14.84 11.47 31.51
N ALA A 161 -14.44 11.81 30.28
CA ALA A 161 -13.27 12.66 30.03
C ALA A 161 -13.45 14.08 30.58
N ALA A 162 -14.60 14.70 30.32
CA ALA A 162 -14.96 16.01 30.85
C ALA A 162 -14.99 16.01 32.39
N ALA A 163 -15.56 14.97 33.01
CA ALA A 163 -15.52 14.79 34.46
C ALA A 163 -14.10 14.53 34.99
N PHE A 164 -13.26 13.80 34.24
CA PHE A 164 -11.88 13.50 34.61
C PHE A 164 -11.01 14.76 34.57
N VAL A 165 -11.05 15.57 33.50
CA VAL A 165 -10.26 16.82 33.42
C VAL A 165 -10.84 17.94 34.28
N GLY A 166 -12.15 17.95 34.51
CA GLY A 166 -12.85 18.91 35.37
C GLY A 166 -12.78 18.61 36.87
N ASN A 167 -12.33 17.42 37.27
CA ASN A 167 -12.05 17.10 38.66
C ASN A 167 -10.88 17.97 39.17
N SER A 168 -11.04 18.64 40.31
CA SER A 168 -10.06 19.63 40.80
C SER A 168 -8.66 19.06 41.09
N ALA A 169 -8.56 17.81 41.56
CA ALA A 169 -7.27 17.16 41.79
C ALA A 169 -6.58 16.81 40.46
N ASN A 170 -7.33 16.24 39.51
CA ASN A 170 -6.83 15.95 38.17
C ASN A 170 -6.46 17.22 37.39
N ALA A 171 -7.25 18.30 37.51
CA ALA A 171 -6.97 19.59 36.89
C ALA A 171 -5.66 20.19 37.43
N GLY A 172 -5.42 20.12 38.74
CA GLY A 172 -4.15 20.53 39.35
C GLY A 172 -2.96 19.65 38.91
N LEU A 173 -3.18 18.33 38.77
CA LEU A 173 -2.18 17.41 38.21
C LEU A 173 -1.86 17.74 36.74
N ILE A 174 -2.87 18.01 35.91
CA ILE A 174 -2.70 18.41 34.50
C ILE A 174 -1.93 19.75 34.39
N GLN A 175 -2.24 20.73 35.24
CA GLN A 175 -1.50 22.00 35.29
C GLN A 175 -0.03 21.79 35.71
N GLY A 176 0.23 20.93 36.70
CA GLY A 176 1.59 20.57 37.10
C GLY A 176 2.36 19.77 36.04
N ILE A 177 1.69 18.87 35.30
CA ILE A 177 2.26 18.19 34.12
C ILE A 177 2.69 19.23 33.07
N GLY A 178 1.91 20.30 32.88
CA GLY A 178 2.26 21.45 32.03
C GLY A 178 3.56 22.15 32.42
N GLY A 179 4.00 22.04 33.68
CA GLY A 179 5.31 22.55 34.14
C GLY A 179 6.51 21.79 33.57
N PHE A 180 6.31 20.58 33.04
CA PHE A 180 7.36 19.75 32.41
C PHE A 180 7.31 19.78 30.87
N ALA A 181 6.47 20.65 30.29
CA ALA A 181 6.16 20.69 28.87
C ALA A 181 7.42 20.76 27.98
N ALA A 182 7.64 19.69 27.20
CA ALA A 182 8.68 19.61 26.19
C ALA A 182 8.28 20.44 24.94
N GLY A 183 8.36 21.76 25.07
CA GLY A 183 8.04 22.70 24.00
C GLY A 183 9.07 22.65 22.87
N ILE A 184 8.65 22.13 21.71
CA ILE A 184 9.42 22.11 20.48
C ILE A 184 9.12 23.40 19.70
N PRO A 185 10.12 24.24 19.35
CA PRO A 185 9.92 25.43 18.53
C PRO A 185 9.44 25.11 17.10
N ALA A 186 9.03 26.13 16.35
CA ALA A 186 8.84 25.99 14.91
C ALA A 186 10.19 25.84 14.18
N TYR A 187 10.32 24.87 13.27
CA TYR A 187 11.52 24.63 12.48
C TYR A 187 11.17 24.16 11.06
N LYS A 188 12.19 24.02 10.20
CA LYS A 188 12.02 23.58 8.82
C LYS A 188 12.72 22.24 8.60
N PRO A 189 12.04 21.10 8.79
CA PRO A 189 12.62 19.79 8.52
C PRO A 189 13.00 19.67 7.05
N LYS A 190 14.12 18.99 6.79
CA LYS A 190 14.68 18.84 5.45
C LYS A 190 15.44 17.52 5.33
N ASN A 191 15.15 16.73 4.30
CA ASN A 191 15.99 15.65 3.80
C ASN A 191 16.33 15.97 2.35
N ASP A 192 17.58 16.32 2.08
CA ASP A 192 17.98 16.80 0.75
C ASP A 192 17.96 15.73 -0.33
N THR A 193 18.18 14.47 0.05
CA THR A 193 18.28 13.34 -0.88
C THR A 193 17.84 12.05 -0.18
N LEU A 194 16.55 11.72 -0.32
CA LEU A 194 16.03 10.40 0.03
C LEU A 194 16.06 9.49 -1.20
N TYR A 195 16.86 8.44 -1.16
CA TYR A 195 16.85 7.38 -2.17
C TYR A 195 15.95 6.23 -1.71
N THR A 196 15.06 5.77 -2.58
CA THR A 196 14.22 4.58 -2.32
C THR A 196 14.28 3.57 -3.47
N ASN A 197 14.18 2.29 -3.11
CA ASN A 197 14.15 1.13 -4.00
C ASN A 197 12.80 0.44 -3.82
N ARG A 198 12.05 0.28 -4.91
CA ARG A 198 10.81 -0.50 -4.96
C ARG A 198 10.92 -1.58 -6.04
N PHE A 199 10.52 -2.80 -5.69
CA PHE A 199 10.56 -3.96 -6.57
C PHE A 199 9.26 -4.76 -6.43
N GLY A 200 8.50 -4.86 -7.52
CA GLY A 200 7.24 -5.59 -7.61
C GLY A 200 7.36 -6.83 -8.49
N LEU A 201 6.69 -7.90 -8.11
CA LEU A 201 6.46 -9.11 -8.91
C LEU A 201 4.96 -9.34 -9.04
N ASP A 202 4.46 -9.42 -10.27
CA ASP A 202 3.06 -9.65 -10.60
C ASP A 202 2.85 -11.08 -11.10
N PHE A 203 1.81 -11.74 -10.61
CA PHE A 203 1.39 -13.08 -11.02
C PHE A 203 -0.07 -13.04 -11.39
N ASN A 204 -0.39 -13.31 -12.66
CA ASN A 204 -1.77 -13.40 -13.14
C ASN A 204 -2.01 -14.82 -13.65
N MET A 205 -2.85 -15.56 -12.93
CA MET A 205 -3.15 -16.95 -13.21
C MET A 205 -4.58 -17.11 -13.73
N LYS A 206 -4.75 -17.89 -14.80
CA LYS A 206 -6.06 -18.33 -15.30
C LYS A 206 -6.29 -19.77 -14.84
N ALA A 207 -6.96 -19.91 -13.69
CA ALA A 207 -7.18 -21.21 -13.04
C ALA A 207 -8.24 -22.06 -13.75
N THR A 208 -9.26 -21.43 -14.32
CA THR A 208 -10.28 -22.06 -15.19
C THR A 208 -10.65 -21.08 -16.32
N PRO A 209 -11.56 -21.39 -17.27
CA PRO A 209 -12.04 -20.44 -18.27
C PRO A 209 -12.54 -19.12 -17.68
N ASP A 210 -13.20 -19.17 -16.52
CA ASP A 210 -13.93 -18.06 -15.89
C ASP A 210 -13.37 -17.66 -14.51
N VAL A 211 -12.39 -18.40 -13.97
CA VAL A 211 -11.73 -18.10 -12.69
C VAL A 211 -10.28 -17.71 -12.90
N SER A 212 -9.92 -16.52 -12.44
CA SER A 212 -8.55 -16.03 -12.39
C SER A 212 -8.09 -15.78 -10.95
N VAL A 213 -6.77 -15.75 -10.75
CA VAL A 213 -6.12 -15.38 -9.48
C VAL A 213 -5.01 -14.40 -9.80
N THR A 214 -5.10 -13.19 -9.22
CA THR A 214 -4.07 -12.15 -9.35
C THR A 214 -3.39 -11.96 -8.00
N ALA A 215 -2.06 -12.05 -7.99
CA ALA A 215 -1.22 -11.73 -6.85
C ALA A 215 -0.11 -10.75 -7.24
N ARG A 216 0.23 -9.83 -6.34
CA ARG A 216 1.39 -8.95 -6.45
C ARG A 216 2.18 -9.02 -5.16
N LEU A 217 3.47 -9.27 -5.31
CA LEU A 217 4.44 -9.23 -4.22
C LEU A 217 5.28 -7.95 -4.35
N LEU A 218 5.55 -7.27 -3.23
CA LEU A 218 6.14 -5.93 -3.24
C LEU A 218 7.14 -5.71 -2.11
N MET A 219 8.36 -5.33 -2.47
CA MET A 219 9.38 -4.80 -1.57
C MET A 219 9.49 -3.29 -1.80
N TYR A 220 9.55 -2.49 -0.74
CA TYR A 220 9.77 -1.04 -0.81
C TYR A 220 10.59 -0.57 0.38
N LYS A 221 11.76 0.03 0.13
CA LYS A 221 12.69 0.47 1.18
C LYS A 221 13.46 1.72 0.83
N THR A 222 14.02 2.33 1.87
CA THR A 222 15.09 3.32 1.82
C THR A 222 16.41 2.66 1.38
N PHE A 223 17.35 3.42 0.79
CA PHE A 223 18.71 2.92 0.57
C PHE A 223 19.51 2.97 1.88
N GLY A 224 20.31 1.93 2.14
CA GLY A 224 21.28 1.89 3.25
C GLY A 224 20.71 1.43 4.61
N ALA A 225 19.40 1.55 4.82
CA ALA A 225 18.69 1.07 6.01
C ALA A 225 17.70 -0.06 5.64
N ASP A 226 17.19 -0.81 6.61
CA ASP A 226 16.14 -1.85 6.43
C ASP A 226 14.88 -1.62 7.27
N ASP A 227 14.68 -0.35 7.61
CA ASP A 227 13.60 0.26 8.41
C ASP A 227 12.84 1.38 7.65
N ASP A 228 11.85 1.96 8.33
CA ASP A 228 11.06 3.13 7.91
C ASP A 228 11.54 4.46 8.51
N ASP A 229 12.64 4.50 9.28
CA ASP A 229 13.07 5.67 10.07
C ASP A 229 13.22 6.95 9.23
N ALA A 230 13.79 6.84 8.03
CA ALA A 230 14.00 7.98 7.12
C ALA A 230 12.71 8.51 6.45
N VAL A 231 11.54 7.89 6.70
CA VAL A 231 10.21 8.41 6.34
C VAL A 231 9.28 8.63 7.54
N THR A 232 9.58 8.09 8.73
CA THR A 232 8.82 8.29 9.98
C THR A 232 9.50 9.24 10.98
N ASN A 233 10.72 9.69 10.69
CA ASN A 233 11.59 10.52 11.55
C ASN A 233 12.23 9.78 12.73
N GLY A 234 12.56 8.49 12.56
CA GLY A 234 13.48 7.68 13.37
C GLY A 234 13.65 8.05 14.84
N GLY A 235 12.68 7.64 15.67
CA GLY A 235 12.70 7.88 17.13
C GLY A 235 12.36 9.31 17.57
N ALA A 236 12.07 10.23 16.65
CA ALA A 236 11.60 11.59 16.92
C ALA A 236 10.21 11.85 16.28
N ALA A 237 9.62 13.02 16.56
CA ALA A 237 8.25 13.34 16.18
C ALA A 237 8.02 13.22 14.65
N PRO A 238 7.04 12.43 14.18
CA PRO A 238 6.81 12.22 12.75
C PRO A 238 6.28 13.47 12.05
N PHE A 239 6.76 13.71 10.82
CA PHE A 239 6.31 14.84 9.98
C PHE A 239 5.09 14.52 9.11
N PHE A 240 4.71 13.25 9.03
CA PHE A 240 3.68 12.74 8.14
C PHE A 240 2.59 12.07 8.97
N ALA A 241 1.34 12.54 8.85
CA ALA A 241 0.20 11.95 9.58
C ALA A 241 -0.11 10.52 9.12
N ASP A 242 0.24 10.17 7.87
CA ASP A 242 0.11 8.85 7.27
C ASP A 242 1.31 7.91 7.56
N ARG A 243 2.41 8.43 8.14
CA ARG A 243 3.67 7.68 8.36
C ARG A 243 4.18 7.86 9.79
N VAL A 244 3.33 7.46 10.72
CA VAL A 244 3.69 7.29 12.14
C VAL A 244 4.40 5.94 12.37
N GLY A 245 4.16 4.97 11.48
CA GLY A 245 4.79 3.65 11.45
C GLY A 245 4.16 2.77 10.35
N VAL A 246 4.71 1.58 10.15
CA VAL A 246 4.17 0.59 9.19
C VAL A 246 3.06 -0.24 9.82
N PHE A 247 1.97 -0.44 9.07
CA PHE A 247 0.89 -1.37 9.40
C PHE A 247 0.27 -1.95 8.13
N ASP A 248 -0.68 -2.87 8.27
CA ASP A 248 -1.12 -3.77 7.18
C ASP A 248 -1.40 -3.07 5.84
N GLY A 249 -2.26 -2.05 5.80
CA GLY A 249 -2.61 -1.38 4.55
C GLY A 249 -1.63 -0.29 4.07
N THR A 250 -0.57 0.00 4.83
CA THR A 250 0.56 0.85 4.38
C THR A 250 1.78 0.03 3.93
N LEU A 251 1.80 -1.27 4.24
CA LEU A 251 2.86 -2.21 3.92
C LEU A 251 3.13 -2.27 2.41
N GLY A 252 4.36 -1.98 1.99
CA GLY A 252 4.75 -1.89 0.57
C GLY A 252 4.34 -0.59 -0.15
N HIS A 253 3.48 0.24 0.47
CA HIS A 253 3.07 1.56 -0.05
C HIS A 253 3.93 2.70 0.53
N ILE A 254 4.53 2.50 1.71
CA ILE A 254 5.61 3.34 2.26
C ILE A 254 6.94 2.57 2.34
N PRO A 255 8.10 3.25 2.18
CA PRO A 255 9.42 2.64 2.40
C PRO A 255 9.51 2.06 3.82
N SER A 256 9.95 0.80 3.95
CA SER A 256 9.85 0.08 5.21
C SER A 256 10.87 -1.03 5.42
N SER A 257 11.09 -1.93 4.47
CA SER A 257 12.04 -3.06 4.67
C SER A 257 12.45 -3.74 3.37
N ASN A 258 13.49 -4.59 3.45
CA ASN A 258 13.89 -5.48 2.36
C ASN A 258 12.99 -6.72 2.19
N PHE A 259 11.89 -6.83 2.94
CA PHE A 259 10.96 -7.94 2.82
C PHE A 259 10.07 -7.81 1.58
N LEU A 260 9.70 -8.97 1.02
CA LEU A 260 8.81 -9.08 -0.11
C LEU A 260 7.39 -9.38 0.40
N ASN A 261 6.56 -8.35 0.52
CA ASN A 261 5.24 -8.41 1.15
C ASN A 261 4.13 -8.71 0.13
N VAL A 262 2.94 -9.11 0.59
CA VAL A 262 1.78 -9.32 -0.29
C VAL A 262 1.00 -8.00 -0.44
N ASP A 263 1.15 -7.34 -1.60
CA ASP A 263 0.47 -6.08 -1.93
C ASP A 263 -1.01 -6.33 -2.32
N ARG A 264 -1.26 -7.35 -3.15
CA ARG A 264 -2.62 -7.87 -3.43
C ARG A 264 -2.57 -9.37 -3.70
N ALA A 265 -3.66 -10.07 -3.37
CA ALA A 265 -3.81 -11.51 -3.62
C ALA A 265 -5.30 -11.88 -3.57
N TYR A 266 -5.93 -12.02 -4.73
CA TYR A 266 -7.37 -12.25 -4.84
C TYR A 266 -7.72 -13.19 -6.00
N ALA A 267 -8.78 -13.97 -5.81
CA ALA A 267 -9.45 -14.70 -6.86
C ALA A 267 -10.59 -13.86 -7.45
N THR A 268 -10.88 -14.06 -8.74
CA THR A 268 -12.05 -13.50 -9.44
C THR A 268 -12.74 -14.61 -10.20
N TRP A 269 -14.05 -14.75 -10.03
CA TRP A 269 -14.95 -15.55 -10.86
C TRP A 269 -15.80 -14.61 -11.70
N SER A 270 -15.64 -14.67 -13.02
CA SER A 270 -16.38 -13.86 -14.01
C SER A 270 -17.48 -14.68 -14.69
N ASN A 271 -18.19 -14.06 -15.65
CA ASN A 271 -19.16 -14.71 -16.52
C ASN A 271 -20.33 -15.37 -15.77
N ILE A 272 -20.68 -14.82 -14.60
CA ILE A 272 -21.66 -15.43 -13.70
C ILE A 272 -23.05 -15.39 -14.36
N ALA A 273 -23.64 -16.57 -14.56
CA ALA A 273 -24.91 -16.77 -15.26
C ALA A 273 -24.92 -16.26 -16.72
N ASP A 274 -23.80 -16.42 -17.44
CA ASP A 274 -23.63 -15.98 -18.84
C ASP A 274 -23.85 -14.47 -19.03
N GLN A 275 -23.52 -13.69 -18.00
CA GLN A 275 -23.53 -12.21 -17.99
C GLN A 275 -22.15 -11.69 -17.60
N ASP A 276 -21.85 -10.43 -17.94
CA ASP A 276 -20.68 -9.67 -17.45
C ASP A 276 -20.82 -9.28 -15.96
N ILE A 277 -21.10 -10.27 -15.13
CA ILE A 277 -21.12 -10.22 -13.67
C ILE A 277 -19.88 -10.96 -13.16
N TRP A 278 -19.18 -10.35 -12.21
CA TRP A 278 -18.04 -10.97 -11.54
C TRP A 278 -18.13 -10.87 -10.02
N PHE A 279 -17.60 -11.88 -9.34
CA PHE A 279 -17.34 -11.89 -7.91
C PHE A 279 -15.83 -12.04 -7.68
N SER A 280 -15.28 -11.36 -6.67
CA SER A 280 -13.87 -11.50 -6.31
C SER A 280 -13.65 -11.39 -4.80
N VAL A 281 -12.65 -12.11 -4.29
CA VAL A 281 -12.37 -12.23 -2.85
C VAL A 281 -10.86 -12.36 -2.59
N GLY A 282 -10.39 -11.72 -1.52
CA GLY A 282 -8.99 -11.72 -1.07
C GLY A 282 -8.46 -10.31 -0.79
N ARG A 283 -7.14 -10.16 -0.70
CA ARG A 283 -6.46 -8.87 -0.54
C ARG A 283 -6.60 -8.05 -1.81
N ARG A 284 -7.32 -6.94 -1.73
CA ARG A 284 -7.94 -6.26 -2.86
C ARG A 284 -6.93 -5.45 -3.71
N PRO A 285 -7.22 -5.23 -5.01
CA PRO A 285 -6.47 -4.29 -5.84
C PRO A 285 -6.86 -2.83 -5.55
N SER A 286 -7.02 -2.48 -4.27
CA SER A 286 -7.50 -1.18 -3.76
C SER A 286 -6.38 -0.13 -3.62
N THR A 287 -5.23 -0.38 -4.25
CA THR A 287 -4.02 0.45 -4.16
C THR A 287 -3.38 0.63 -5.53
N HIS A 288 -2.75 1.80 -5.72
CA HIS A 288 -2.30 2.34 -7.00
C HIS A 288 -3.46 2.57 -7.97
N GLY A 289 -4.58 3.10 -7.44
CA GLY A 289 -5.84 3.30 -8.14
C GLY A 289 -5.80 4.29 -9.33
N ALA A 290 -6.95 4.55 -9.94
CA ALA A 290 -7.09 5.69 -10.85
C ALA A 290 -7.17 7.00 -10.02
N PRO A 291 -6.47 8.09 -10.38
CA PRO A 291 -5.56 8.27 -11.51
C PRO A 291 -4.07 7.95 -11.19
N SER A 292 -3.73 7.56 -9.96
CA SER A 292 -2.34 7.39 -9.48
C SER A 292 -1.44 6.45 -10.31
N HIS A 293 -2.01 5.46 -11.00
CA HIS A 293 -1.26 4.61 -11.95
C HIS A 293 -0.53 5.43 -13.04
N LEU A 294 -1.00 6.65 -13.37
CA LEU A 294 -0.29 7.55 -14.27
C LEU A 294 1.07 7.97 -13.71
N ARG A 295 1.13 8.32 -12.42
CA ARG A 295 2.37 8.67 -11.69
C ARG A 295 3.32 7.48 -11.60
N ASN A 296 2.76 6.31 -11.31
CA ASN A 296 3.51 5.07 -11.10
C ASN A 296 3.94 4.43 -12.43
N ASN A 297 3.46 4.94 -13.57
CA ASN A 297 3.62 4.39 -14.92
C ASN A 297 3.21 2.90 -15.04
N THR A 298 2.21 2.50 -14.25
CA THR A 298 1.61 1.16 -14.29
C THR A 298 0.41 1.12 -15.26
N ALA A 299 -0.06 -0.08 -15.61
CA ALA A 299 -1.30 -0.24 -16.37
C ALA A 299 -2.49 0.40 -15.64
N ARG A 300 -3.52 0.85 -16.40
CA ARG A 300 -4.78 1.32 -15.81
C ARG A 300 -5.40 0.15 -15.02
N PRO A 301 -5.72 0.32 -13.73
CA PRO A 301 -6.44 -0.71 -13.01
C PRO A 301 -7.85 -0.82 -13.58
N GLY A 302 -8.22 -2.02 -14.03
CA GLY A 302 -9.53 -2.32 -14.63
C GLY A 302 -10.66 -2.27 -13.61
N SER A 303 -11.75 -3.01 -13.89
CA SER A 303 -12.98 -2.99 -13.08
C SER A 303 -12.76 -3.25 -11.58
N GLY A 304 -11.73 -4.03 -11.22
CA GLY A 304 -11.33 -4.28 -9.83
C GLY A 304 -10.88 -3.05 -9.04
N GLY A 305 -10.17 -2.08 -9.63
CA GLY A 305 -9.47 -1.01 -8.90
C GLY A 305 -10.36 0.13 -8.38
N THR A 306 -9.95 0.76 -7.29
CA THR A 306 -10.60 1.95 -6.68
C THR A 306 -10.05 3.27 -7.23
N PRO A 307 -10.82 4.36 -7.14
CA PRO A 307 -10.34 5.74 -7.13
C PRO A 307 -9.39 6.05 -5.97
N ALA A 308 -8.17 6.47 -6.28
CA ALA A 308 -7.06 6.66 -5.33
C ALA A 308 -7.21 7.90 -4.42
N LEU A 309 -8.15 8.81 -4.69
CA LEU A 309 -8.41 9.94 -3.78
C LEU A 309 -9.18 9.51 -2.53
N LEU A 310 -10.11 8.56 -2.66
CA LEU A 310 -10.87 8.00 -1.52
C LEU A 310 -10.18 6.78 -0.90
N VAL A 311 -9.70 5.86 -1.75
CA VAL A 311 -9.23 4.54 -1.34
C VAL A 311 -7.98 4.15 -2.13
N ASP A 312 -6.82 4.27 -1.47
CA ASP A 312 -5.51 3.78 -1.96
C ASP A 312 -4.82 2.85 -0.94
N TYR A 313 -5.60 2.29 0.00
CA TYR A 313 -5.16 1.45 1.13
C TYR A 313 -5.40 -0.05 0.86
N ALA A 314 -4.45 -0.91 1.19
CA ALA A 314 -4.61 -2.36 0.98
C ALA A 314 -5.52 -2.94 2.08
N PHE A 315 -6.62 -3.57 1.68
CA PHE A 315 -7.54 -4.24 2.59
C PHE A 315 -7.98 -5.60 2.07
N ASP A 316 -8.38 -6.48 2.98
CA ASP A 316 -8.89 -7.80 2.65
C ASP A 316 -10.42 -7.75 2.57
N GLY A 317 -11.01 -8.35 1.53
CA GLY A 317 -12.44 -8.18 1.29
C GLY A 317 -13.02 -8.93 0.10
N MET A 318 -14.21 -8.49 -0.28
CA MET A 318 -15.03 -9.05 -1.36
C MET A 318 -15.52 -7.94 -2.29
N THR A 319 -15.85 -8.28 -3.53
CA THR A 319 -16.52 -7.37 -4.46
C THR A 319 -17.37 -8.16 -5.43
N ILE A 320 -18.63 -7.78 -5.59
CA ILE A 320 -19.47 -8.14 -6.73
C ILE A 320 -19.56 -6.95 -7.67
N GLY A 321 -19.49 -7.18 -8.98
CA GLY A 321 -19.66 -6.14 -9.99
C GLY A 321 -20.36 -6.64 -11.24
N TRP A 322 -20.85 -5.70 -12.03
CA TRP A 322 -21.65 -5.93 -13.22
C TRP A 322 -21.34 -4.84 -14.27
N ALA A 323 -21.03 -5.25 -15.50
CA ALA A 323 -20.72 -4.37 -16.63
C ALA A 323 -21.73 -4.61 -17.77
N PRO A 324 -22.96 -4.07 -17.69
CA PRO A 324 -23.94 -4.22 -18.76
C PRO A 324 -23.53 -3.46 -20.03
N ASP A 325 -23.70 -4.08 -21.18
CA ASP A 325 -23.58 -3.38 -22.47
C ASP A 325 -24.74 -2.39 -22.64
N ILE A 326 -24.40 -1.10 -22.71
CA ILE A 326 -25.34 0.02 -22.83
C ILE A 326 -24.74 1.01 -23.83
N GLU A 327 -25.34 1.13 -25.01
CA GLU A 327 -24.86 1.97 -26.13
C GLU A 327 -24.56 3.44 -25.70
N ALA A 328 -25.39 3.99 -24.82
CA ALA A 328 -25.25 5.35 -24.30
C ALA A 328 -24.16 5.52 -23.23
N LEU A 329 -23.62 4.43 -22.68
CA LEU A 329 -22.69 4.39 -21.54
C LEU A 329 -21.56 3.37 -21.81
N PRO A 330 -20.65 3.66 -22.76
CA PRO A 330 -19.69 2.67 -23.27
C PRO A 330 -18.67 2.23 -22.21
N GLY A 331 -18.55 0.91 -22.06
CA GLY A 331 -17.67 0.29 -21.06
C GLY A 331 -18.15 0.47 -19.61
N ALA A 332 -19.41 0.83 -19.40
CA ALA A 332 -19.92 1.14 -18.07
C ALA A 332 -19.99 -0.07 -17.14
N TYR A 333 -19.70 0.15 -15.86
CA TYR A 333 -19.87 -0.86 -14.84
C TYR A 333 -20.22 -0.30 -13.47
N GLY A 334 -20.91 -1.10 -12.66
CA GLY A 334 -21.15 -0.87 -11.24
C GLY A 334 -20.52 -1.97 -10.39
N LYS A 335 -20.13 -1.66 -9.16
CA LYS A 335 -19.67 -2.65 -8.18
C LYS A 335 -20.02 -2.29 -6.75
N ILE A 336 -20.24 -3.33 -5.94
CA ILE A 336 -20.40 -3.24 -4.48
C ILE A 336 -19.20 -3.95 -3.85
N CYS A 337 -18.46 -3.21 -3.02
CA CYS A 337 -17.30 -3.66 -2.28
C CYS A 337 -17.66 -3.89 -0.81
N TYR A 338 -17.06 -4.91 -0.20
CA TYR A 338 -17.00 -5.11 1.25
C TYR A 338 -15.54 -5.36 1.63
N GLY A 339 -15.10 -4.88 2.78
CA GLY A 339 -13.75 -5.14 3.29
C GLY A 339 -13.68 -5.06 4.81
N ARG A 340 -12.71 -5.75 5.41
CA ARG A 340 -12.42 -5.70 6.84
C ARG A 340 -11.05 -5.06 7.05
N GLY A 341 -11.03 -3.90 7.70
CA GLY A 341 -9.81 -3.17 8.05
C GLY A 341 -9.23 -3.55 9.42
N PHE A 342 -10.06 -4.08 10.32
CA PHE A 342 -9.64 -4.65 11.60
C PHE A 342 -10.62 -5.74 12.07
N GLU A 343 -10.06 -6.82 12.60
CA GLU A 343 -10.75 -7.95 13.22
C GLU A 343 -10.54 -7.88 14.73
N ALA A 344 -11.61 -7.71 15.49
CA ALA A 344 -11.56 -7.63 16.95
C ALA A 344 -11.39 -9.02 17.60
N GLY A 345 -11.76 -10.10 16.91
CA GLY A 345 -11.65 -11.47 17.41
C GLY A 345 -12.70 -11.82 18.47
N PHE A 346 -12.31 -12.63 19.45
CA PHE A 346 -13.27 -13.13 20.45
C PHE A 346 -13.92 -12.00 21.26
N SER A 347 -15.24 -12.11 21.43
CA SER A 347 -16.10 -11.06 21.95
C SER A 347 -16.23 -11.05 23.48
N ARG A 348 -17.10 -10.17 23.98
CA ARG A 348 -17.28 -9.69 25.36
C ARG A 348 -17.35 -10.71 26.50
N ALA A 349 -17.51 -12.00 26.22
CA ALA A 349 -17.32 -13.07 27.20
C ALA A 349 -15.87 -13.18 27.70
N LEU A 350 -14.90 -12.65 26.93
CA LEU A 350 -13.46 -12.68 27.22
C LEU A 350 -12.87 -11.26 27.30
N THR A 351 -13.54 -10.37 28.06
CA THR A 351 -13.19 -8.96 28.36
C THR A 351 -13.08 -7.97 27.19
N ASN A 352 -13.03 -8.42 25.94
CA ASN A 352 -12.94 -7.57 24.76
C ASN A 352 -14.26 -6.80 24.48
N SER A 353 -14.15 -5.48 24.26
CA SER A 353 -15.30 -4.62 23.90
C SER A 353 -15.14 -3.92 22.54
N LEU A 354 -14.05 -4.18 21.81
CA LEU A 354 -13.87 -3.68 20.45
C LEU A 354 -14.88 -4.36 19.49
N GLN A 355 -15.25 -3.61 18.47
CA GLN A 355 -15.95 -4.12 17.29
C GLN A 355 -15.00 -4.14 16.09
N ASP A 356 -15.31 -5.00 15.13
CA ASP A 356 -14.62 -5.05 13.84
C ASP A 356 -14.79 -3.72 13.10
N THR A 357 -13.74 -3.30 12.39
CA THR A 357 -13.79 -2.13 11.51
C THR A 357 -13.97 -2.61 10.08
N ASP A 358 -15.19 -2.48 9.58
CA ASP A 358 -15.57 -2.90 8.23
C ASP A 358 -15.81 -1.70 7.32
N MET A 359 -15.69 -1.90 6.00
CA MET A 359 -15.93 -0.91 4.97
C MET A 359 -16.90 -1.46 3.92
N ILE A 360 -17.89 -0.66 3.55
CA ILE A 360 -18.81 -0.93 2.43
C ILE A 360 -18.60 0.16 1.38
N GLY A 361 -18.50 -0.24 0.11
CA GLY A 361 -18.31 0.67 -1.01
C GLY A 361 -19.29 0.42 -2.15
N VAL A 362 -19.72 1.49 -2.82
CA VAL A 362 -20.46 1.43 -4.08
C VAL A 362 -19.75 2.34 -5.08
N SER A 363 -19.26 1.76 -6.16
CA SER A 363 -18.57 2.48 -7.23
C SER A 363 -19.30 2.27 -8.56
N VAL A 364 -19.54 3.36 -9.28
CA VAL A 364 -20.19 3.38 -10.59
C VAL A 364 -19.29 4.13 -11.57
N VAL A 365 -18.93 3.47 -12.66
CA VAL A 365 -18.10 4.01 -13.73
C VAL A 365 -18.98 4.07 -14.97
N PRO A 366 -19.70 5.18 -15.22
CA PRO A 366 -20.64 5.28 -16.35
C PRO A 366 -19.96 5.36 -17.73
N ILE A 367 -18.64 5.56 -17.77
CA ILE A 367 -17.83 5.52 -18.99
C ILE A 367 -16.46 4.96 -18.59
N ASP A 368 -16.00 3.87 -19.22
CA ASP A 368 -14.59 3.46 -19.20
C ASP A 368 -14.13 3.12 -20.61
N THR A 369 -13.44 4.05 -21.25
CA THR A 369 -12.95 3.95 -22.63
C THR A 369 -11.49 4.39 -22.72
N ASP A 370 -10.85 4.10 -23.85
CA ASP A 370 -9.52 4.61 -24.20
C ASP A 370 -9.37 6.13 -23.93
N PRO A 371 -10.17 7.02 -24.56
CA PRO A 371 -9.99 8.47 -24.45
C PRO A 371 -10.55 9.09 -23.16
N LEU A 372 -11.54 8.44 -22.50
CA LEU A 372 -12.25 8.99 -21.34
C LEU A 372 -12.70 7.88 -20.39
N ARG A 373 -12.47 8.08 -19.09
CA ARG A 373 -13.09 7.34 -17.98
C ARG A 373 -13.68 8.34 -16.99
N VAL A 374 -14.87 8.05 -16.48
CA VAL A 374 -15.57 8.84 -15.44
C VAL A 374 -15.99 7.91 -14.32
N TRP A 375 -15.79 8.30 -13.06
CA TRP A 375 -16.19 7.52 -11.89
C TRP A 375 -16.99 8.34 -10.88
N LEU A 376 -17.89 7.64 -10.21
CA LEU A 376 -18.57 8.04 -8.98
C LEU A 376 -18.34 6.95 -7.93
N GLU A 377 -18.15 7.34 -6.68
CA GLU A 377 -17.94 6.40 -5.58
C GLU A 377 -18.54 6.94 -4.28
N TRP A 378 -19.16 6.06 -3.51
CA TRP A 378 -19.44 6.25 -2.09
C TRP A 378 -18.81 5.09 -1.31
N ASN A 379 -18.11 5.40 -0.23
CA ASN A 379 -17.62 4.42 0.74
C ASN A 379 -18.09 4.82 2.14
N ARG A 380 -18.41 3.83 2.97
CA ARG A 380 -18.60 4.01 4.41
C ARG A 380 -17.66 3.09 5.18
N GLY A 381 -16.83 3.68 6.02
CA GLY A 381 -16.07 2.98 7.06
C GLY A 381 -16.88 2.97 8.36
N ILE A 382 -17.03 1.79 8.95
CA ILE A 382 -17.88 1.51 10.11
C ILE A 382 -16.97 1.16 11.30
N ASN A 383 -17.29 1.65 12.50
CA ASN A 383 -16.56 1.34 13.73
C ASN A 383 -15.04 1.64 13.64
N ILE A 384 -14.66 2.80 13.12
CA ILE A 384 -13.26 3.24 12.98
C ILE A 384 -12.55 3.19 14.35
N PHE A 385 -11.44 2.44 14.44
CA PHE A 385 -10.61 2.36 15.63
C PHE A 385 -9.78 3.64 15.88
N ASP A 386 -9.26 3.79 17.09
CA ASP A 386 -8.45 4.96 17.48
C ASP A 386 -6.97 4.91 17.04
N ALA A 387 -6.36 3.71 16.92
CA ALA A 387 -5.06 3.54 16.26
C ALA A 387 -4.96 2.17 15.55
N PRO A 388 -4.26 2.08 14.41
CA PRO A 388 -3.87 0.79 13.85
C PRO A 388 -2.81 0.13 14.74
N LYS A 389 -2.53 -1.16 14.49
CA LYS A 389 -1.47 -1.88 15.19
C LYS A 389 -0.10 -1.61 14.54
N MET A 390 0.69 -0.72 15.12
CA MET A 390 2.07 -0.43 14.70
C MET A 390 3.06 -0.75 15.82
N SER A 391 4.23 -1.27 15.47
CA SER A 391 5.34 -1.53 16.39
C SER A 391 6.40 -0.43 16.31
N ASN A 392 7.15 -0.21 17.39
CA ASN A 392 8.33 0.65 17.46
C ASN A 392 8.14 2.12 17.02
N THR A 393 6.90 2.63 16.98
CA THR A 393 6.66 4.03 16.59
C THR A 393 7.20 5.00 17.64
N TYR A 394 7.31 6.28 17.27
CA TYR A 394 7.60 7.37 18.22
C TYR A 394 6.58 7.48 19.38
N PHE A 395 5.35 6.95 19.22
CA PHE A 395 4.35 6.82 20.29
C PHE A 395 4.36 5.44 20.98
N GLY A 396 5.43 4.66 20.79
CA GLY A 396 5.55 3.28 21.25
C GLY A 396 4.80 2.28 20.38
N ASN A 397 4.42 1.15 20.95
CA ASN A 397 3.58 0.15 20.28
C ASN A 397 2.11 0.56 20.39
N THR A 398 1.48 0.83 19.25
CA THR A 398 0.06 1.22 19.18
C THR A 398 -0.82 0.04 18.80
N MET A 399 -2.10 0.11 19.15
CA MET A 399 -3.14 -0.85 18.77
C MET A 399 -4.53 -0.23 18.96
N PRO A 400 -5.59 -0.80 18.36
CA PRO A 400 -6.96 -0.44 18.70
C PRO A 400 -7.24 -0.59 20.20
N LYS A 401 -7.87 0.43 20.79
CA LYS A 401 -8.38 0.45 22.17
C LYS A 401 -9.86 0.79 22.23
N THR A 402 -10.37 1.57 21.29
CA THR A 402 -11.80 1.90 21.20
C THR A 402 -12.22 2.18 19.75
N ASN A 403 -13.51 2.01 19.44
CA ASN A 403 -14.11 2.40 18.17
C ASN A 403 -14.75 3.79 18.35
N LEU A 404 -14.32 4.78 17.58
CA LEU A 404 -14.63 6.21 17.75
C LEU A 404 -15.81 6.72 16.91
N GLY A 405 -16.34 5.92 15.98
CA GLY A 405 -17.47 6.29 15.12
C GLY A 405 -17.30 5.79 13.69
N ASP A 406 -18.07 6.37 12.77
CA ASP A 406 -18.10 6.02 11.35
C ASP A 406 -17.59 7.16 10.46
N ILE A 407 -17.27 6.88 9.20
CA ILE A 407 -16.95 7.91 8.18
C ILE A 407 -17.67 7.58 6.87
N ASP A 408 -18.36 8.56 6.28
CA ASP A 408 -18.78 8.51 4.88
C ASP A 408 -17.79 9.26 3.98
N TRP A 409 -17.51 8.69 2.82
CA TRP A 409 -16.75 9.30 1.73
C TRP A 409 -17.57 9.32 0.44
N TYR A 410 -17.54 10.45 -0.27
CA TYR A 410 -18.13 10.62 -1.59
C TYR A 410 -17.05 11.12 -2.54
N GLY A 411 -16.98 10.54 -3.73
CA GLY A 411 -15.94 10.84 -4.72
C GLY A 411 -16.50 10.89 -6.13
N LEU A 412 -15.96 11.80 -6.93
CA LEU A 412 -16.28 11.95 -8.34
C LEU A 412 -15.04 12.40 -9.11
N GLY A 413 -14.79 11.79 -10.26
CA GLY A 413 -13.63 12.14 -11.06
C GLY A 413 -13.70 11.67 -12.49
N ALA A 414 -12.78 12.19 -13.30
CA ALA A 414 -12.61 11.84 -14.69
C ALA A 414 -11.12 11.86 -15.06
N MET A 415 -10.76 11.04 -16.03
CA MET A 415 -9.45 11.07 -16.67
C MET A 415 -9.57 10.75 -18.15
N GLY A 416 -8.60 11.21 -18.95
CA GLY A 416 -8.58 10.92 -20.37
C GLY A 416 -7.22 11.11 -21.01
N THR A 417 -7.14 10.72 -22.28
CA THR A 417 -5.92 10.78 -23.09
C THR A 417 -6.22 11.44 -24.43
N ILE A 418 -5.67 12.64 -24.64
CA ILE A 418 -5.72 13.34 -25.93
C ILE A 418 -4.55 12.83 -26.77
N LYS A 419 -4.86 11.98 -27.75
CA LYS A 419 -3.86 11.40 -28.66
C LYS A 419 -3.42 12.42 -29.73
N HIS A 420 -2.18 12.32 -30.20
CA HIS A 420 -1.60 13.20 -31.24
C HIS A 420 -1.50 14.70 -30.86
N VAL A 421 -1.20 15.02 -29.60
CA VAL A 421 -0.86 16.38 -29.18
C VAL A 421 0.58 16.66 -29.61
N GLY A 422 0.74 17.11 -30.86
CA GLY A 422 2.06 17.23 -31.48
C GLY A 422 2.69 15.83 -31.65
N PRO A 423 3.95 15.61 -31.22
CA PRO A 423 4.59 14.29 -31.31
C PRO A 423 4.10 13.28 -30.26
N GLY A 424 3.33 13.68 -29.25
CA GLY A 424 3.02 12.83 -28.08
C GLY A 424 1.53 12.71 -27.74
N GLU A 425 1.25 12.15 -26.57
CA GLU A 425 -0.11 12.02 -26.01
C GLU A 425 -0.22 12.81 -24.69
N LEU A 426 -1.30 13.56 -24.51
CA LEU A 426 -1.57 14.30 -23.28
C LEU A 426 -2.62 13.57 -22.44
N ASN A 427 -2.16 12.95 -21.36
CA ASN A 427 -3.04 12.39 -20.32
C ASN A 427 -3.43 13.51 -19.35
N TRP A 428 -4.68 13.50 -18.89
CA TRP A 428 -5.21 14.45 -17.92
C TRP A 428 -6.12 13.73 -16.92
N PHE A 429 -6.24 14.29 -15.71
CA PHE A 429 -7.23 13.85 -14.72
C PHE A 429 -7.69 14.99 -13.80
N ALA A 430 -8.91 14.84 -13.29
CA ALA A 430 -9.47 15.63 -12.21
C ALA A 430 -10.34 14.72 -11.34
N ASP A 431 -10.05 14.68 -10.04
CA ASP A 431 -10.72 13.85 -9.03
C ASP A 431 -11.05 14.74 -7.82
N ALA A 432 -12.23 14.56 -7.22
CA ALA A 432 -12.72 15.39 -6.12
C ALA A 432 -13.46 14.53 -5.09
N GLY A 433 -13.24 14.80 -3.81
CA GLY A 433 -13.78 14.02 -2.70
C GLY A 433 -14.34 14.86 -1.56
N VAL A 434 -15.30 14.29 -0.83
CA VAL A 434 -15.86 14.80 0.43
C VAL A 434 -15.87 13.68 1.46
N SER A 435 -15.39 13.97 2.68
CA SER A 435 -15.36 13.07 3.83
C SER A 435 -16.20 13.65 4.97
N ILE A 436 -17.05 12.85 5.60
CA ILE A 436 -17.91 13.26 6.71
C ILE A 436 -17.72 12.27 7.85
N THR A 437 -17.21 12.72 9.00
CA THR A 437 -17.12 11.89 10.20
C THR A 437 -18.45 11.85 10.96
N HIS A 438 -18.74 10.72 11.59
CA HIS A 438 -19.86 10.50 12.51
C HIS A 438 -19.30 9.98 13.84
N PRO A 439 -18.69 10.85 14.66
CA PRO A 439 -18.13 10.45 15.95
C PRO A 439 -19.22 9.93 16.88
N ASN A 440 -18.92 8.86 17.62
CA ASN A 440 -19.73 8.40 18.75
C ASN A 440 -19.23 9.03 20.07
N ASP A 441 -19.89 8.72 21.19
CA ASP A 441 -19.51 9.27 22.51
C ASP A 441 -18.12 8.81 23.02
N ASN A 442 -17.47 7.84 22.39
CA ASN A 442 -16.21 7.27 22.88
C ASN A 442 -15.02 8.21 22.64
N VAL A 443 -14.01 8.08 23.51
CA VAL A 443 -12.73 8.78 23.38
C VAL A 443 -11.55 7.84 23.60
N SER A 444 -10.43 8.13 22.95
CA SER A 444 -9.19 7.38 23.14
C SER A 444 -8.46 7.83 24.40
N SER A 445 -8.37 6.95 25.40
CA SER A 445 -7.55 7.19 26.60
C SER A 445 -6.04 7.20 26.28
N GLN A 446 -5.57 6.48 25.25
CA GLN A 446 -4.17 6.52 24.81
C GLN A 446 -3.79 7.83 24.10
N PHE A 447 -4.75 8.56 23.51
CA PHE A 447 -4.52 9.88 22.91
C PHE A 447 -5.11 11.04 23.73
N GLY A 448 -5.21 10.89 25.06
CA GLY A 448 -5.58 12.00 25.96
C GLY A 448 -7.00 12.51 25.76
N PHE A 449 -7.95 11.61 25.48
CA PHE A 449 -9.39 11.83 25.33
C PHE A 449 -9.84 12.52 24.03
N GLN A 450 -9.11 12.31 22.93
CA GLN A 450 -9.56 12.67 21.58
C GLN A 450 -10.61 11.67 21.06
N GLY A 451 -11.60 12.16 20.31
CA GLY A 451 -12.57 11.35 19.57
C GLY A 451 -12.31 11.36 18.05
N LEU A 452 -13.24 10.86 17.24
CA LEU A 452 -13.06 10.81 15.78
C LEU A 452 -13.07 12.22 15.16
N MET A 453 -11.87 12.78 14.96
CA MET A 453 -11.62 14.16 14.53
C MET A 453 -12.21 15.22 15.49
N THR A 454 -12.33 14.89 16.79
CA THR A 454 -12.83 15.79 17.83
C THR A 454 -11.85 15.94 19.00
N GLY A 455 -11.71 17.17 19.50
CA GLY A 455 -10.93 17.52 20.67
C GLY A 455 -9.42 17.63 20.45
N ALA A 456 -8.70 17.73 21.55
CA ALA A 456 -7.24 17.68 21.62
C ALA A 456 -6.82 17.02 22.95
N PHE A 457 -5.52 16.75 23.12
CA PHE A 457 -4.99 16.09 24.32
C PHE A 457 -5.35 16.87 25.61
N PHE A 458 -6.05 16.20 26.54
CA PHE A 458 -6.67 16.79 27.75
C PHE A 458 -7.68 17.93 27.51
N SER A 459 -8.13 18.11 26.28
CA SER A 459 -9.18 19.06 25.88
C SER A 459 -10.26 18.32 25.06
N PRO A 460 -11.07 17.44 25.71
CA PRO A 460 -12.13 16.72 25.02
C PRO A 460 -13.16 17.68 24.41
N GLU A 461 -13.72 17.31 23.26
CA GLU A 461 -14.77 18.03 22.54
C GLU A 461 -15.96 17.10 22.34
N ALA A 462 -17.18 17.62 22.46
CA ALA A 462 -18.39 16.85 22.23
C ALA A 462 -18.41 16.24 20.81
N PRO A 463 -18.89 14.99 20.65
CA PRO A 463 -18.92 14.31 19.37
C PRO A 463 -19.77 15.11 18.38
N THR A 464 -19.11 15.65 17.36
CA THR A 464 -19.70 16.52 16.36
C THR A 464 -19.08 16.22 15.00
N SER A 465 -19.91 15.87 14.02
CA SER A 465 -19.49 15.52 12.66
C SER A 465 -18.61 16.59 12.04
N LYS A 466 -17.46 16.17 11.48
CA LYS A 466 -16.55 17.05 10.74
C LYS A 466 -16.64 16.72 9.25
N THR A 467 -16.94 17.72 8.43
CA THR A 467 -16.87 17.62 6.97
C THR A 467 -15.54 18.17 6.47
N GLY A 468 -14.90 17.44 5.57
CA GLY A 468 -13.75 17.86 4.79
C GLY A 468 -13.94 17.54 3.31
N SER A 469 -13.19 18.22 2.45
CA SER A 469 -13.08 17.93 1.03
C SER A 469 -11.63 17.90 0.55
N ALA A 470 -11.39 17.29 -0.61
CA ALA A 470 -10.13 17.35 -1.32
C ALA A 470 -10.33 17.39 -2.85
N ILE A 471 -9.29 17.84 -3.55
CA ILE A 471 -9.19 17.83 -5.01
C ILE A 471 -7.81 17.31 -5.44
N TYR A 472 -7.78 16.56 -6.54
CA TYR A 472 -6.57 16.00 -7.14
C TYR A 472 -6.63 16.16 -8.65
N LEU A 473 -5.74 16.99 -9.18
CA LEU A 473 -5.65 17.36 -10.59
C LEU A 473 -4.28 16.95 -11.14
N GLY A 474 -4.19 16.62 -12.42
CA GLY A 474 -2.89 16.40 -13.03
C GLY A 474 -2.89 16.24 -14.54
N LEU A 475 -1.70 16.42 -15.10
CA LEU A 475 -1.38 16.27 -16.52
C LEU A 475 -0.13 15.40 -16.65
N ARG A 476 -0.08 14.50 -17.62
CA ARG A 476 1.11 13.72 -17.98
C ARG A 476 1.25 13.63 -19.50
N TYR A 477 2.29 14.25 -20.04
CA TYR A 477 2.61 14.23 -21.45
C TYR A 477 3.62 13.11 -21.75
N ASP A 478 3.24 12.22 -22.65
CA ASP A 478 3.99 11.01 -23.01
C ASP A 478 4.62 11.21 -24.40
N LEU A 479 5.96 11.16 -24.47
CA LEU A 479 6.73 11.31 -25.71
C LEU A 479 7.05 9.95 -26.35
N PRO A 480 7.23 9.87 -27.69
CA PRO A 480 7.69 8.67 -28.39
C PRO A 480 9.04 8.12 -27.90
N SER A 481 9.87 8.97 -27.28
CA SER A 481 11.11 8.59 -26.59
C SER A 481 10.89 7.75 -25.33
N ARG A 482 9.63 7.45 -24.96
CA ARG A 482 9.18 6.89 -23.67
C ARG A 482 9.43 7.80 -22.47
N THR A 483 9.95 9.01 -22.68
CA THR A 483 10.01 10.06 -21.65
C THR A 483 8.59 10.50 -21.31
N LYS A 484 8.30 10.65 -20.01
CA LYS A 484 7.00 11.12 -19.52
C LYS A 484 7.23 12.30 -18.59
N LEU A 485 6.52 13.40 -18.84
CA LEU A 485 6.63 14.64 -18.07
C LEU A 485 5.26 14.94 -17.48
N GLY A 486 5.18 15.03 -16.16
CA GLY A 486 3.92 15.22 -15.45
C GLY A 486 3.97 16.34 -14.42
N LEU A 487 2.79 16.91 -14.16
CA LEU A 487 2.55 17.85 -13.06
C LEU A 487 1.23 17.45 -12.38
N GLU A 488 1.26 17.37 -11.06
CA GLU A 488 0.14 16.97 -10.22
C GLU A 488 -0.08 18.04 -9.13
N TYR A 489 -1.33 18.28 -8.78
CA TYR A 489 -1.74 19.14 -7.68
C TYR A 489 -2.79 18.42 -6.85
N ASN A 490 -2.53 18.22 -5.57
CA ASN A 490 -3.44 17.56 -4.65
C ASN A 490 -3.57 18.41 -3.37
N HIS A 491 -4.81 18.66 -2.93
CA HIS A 491 -5.08 19.52 -1.80
C HIS A 491 -6.30 19.04 -1.01
N GLY A 492 -6.09 18.74 0.27
CA GLY A 492 -7.15 18.47 1.25
C GLY A 492 -7.39 19.66 2.18
N SER A 493 -8.66 19.90 2.49
CA SER A 493 -9.10 20.85 3.51
C SER A 493 -8.70 20.41 4.94
N LYS A 494 -8.90 21.28 5.94
CA LYS A 494 -8.53 21.03 7.35
C LYS A 494 -9.02 19.67 7.89
N ASN A 495 -10.25 19.28 7.57
CA ASN A 495 -10.90 18.07 8.11
C ASN A 495 -10.92 16.92 7.10
N TRP A 496 -10.15 16.99 6.01
CA TRP A 496 -10.09 15.91 5.03
C TRP A 496 -9.45 14.67 5.65
N ILE A 497 -10.17 13.55 5.59
CA ILE A 497 -9.69 12.23 5.97
C ILE A 497 -10.04 11.25 4.85
N THR A 498 -9.19 10.27 4.60
CA THR A 498 -9.27 9.37 3.43
C THR A 498 -8.64 8.02 3.78
N PHE A 499 -9.03 6.96 3.08
CA PHE A 499 -8.52 5.61 3.30
C PHE A 499 -7.35 5.33 2.34
N ALA A 500 -6.27 6.12 2.48
CA ALA A 500 -5.14 6.13 1.56
C ALA A 500 -3.79 6.48 2.26
N PRO A 501 -2.72 5.68 2.08
CA PRO A 501 -1.35 6.05 2.43
C PRO A 501 -0.82 7.08 1.40
N LEU A 502 -1.21 8.35 1.59
CA LEU A 502 -1.19 9.47 0.63
C LEU A 502 -2.17 9.38 -0.57
N PRO A 503 -3.15 10.30 -0.64
CA PRO A 503 -3.16 11.27 -1.72
C PRO A 503 -1.95 12.22 -1.58
N ALA A 504 -1.47 12.82 -2.65
CA ALA A 504 -0.18 13.54 -2.68
C ALA A 504 -0.20 14.92 -1.98
N ILE A 505 -0.50 14.98 -0.68
CA ILE A 505 -0.76 16.21 0.09
C ILE A 505 0.44 16.60 1.00
N PRO A 506 1.37 17.45 0.53
CA PRO A 506 2.24 18.23 1.40
C PRO A 506 1.57 19.56 1.76
N GLY A 507 0.94 19.66 2.94
CA GLY A 507 0.61 20.98 3.52
C GLY A 507 -0.69 21.11 4.33
N HIS A 508 -0.68 20.68 5.60
CA HIS A 508 -1.68 21.12 6.57
C HIS A 508 -1.24 22.41 7.27
N HIS A 509 -1.73 23.56 6.81
CA HIS A 509 -1.68 24.79 7.60
C HIS A 509 -2.73 24.75 8.72
N ALA A 510 -2.35 24.23 9.89
CA ALA A 510 -3.13 24.45 11.12
C ALA A 510 -3.26 25.97 11.40
N GLN A 511 -4.39 26.41 11.95
CA GLN A 511 -4.65 27.83 12.16
C GLN A 511 -3.97 28.36 13.44
N LYS A 512 -4.21 29.63 13.81
CA LYS A 512 -3.73 30.21 15.07
C LYS A 512 -4.65 29.77 16.23
N PRO A 513 -4.14 29.65 17.46
CA PRO A 513 -5.02 29.73 18.63
C PRO A 513 -5.60 31.16 18.71
N GLU A 514 -6.92 31.28 18.80
CA GLU A 514 -7.55 32.54 19.16
C GLU A 514 -7.45 32.72 20.67
N SER A 515 -6.54 33.59 21.10
CA SER A 515 -6.35 33.92 22.51
C SER A 515 -7.46 34.87 22.98
N THR A 516 -8.58 34.32 23.45
CA THR A 516 -9.70 35.07 24.08
C THR A 516 -9.30 35.58 25.47
N ALA A 517 -8.27 36.42 25.51
CA ALA A 517 -7.79 37.10 26.70
C ALA A 517 -8.63 38.35 26.95
N CYS A 518 -9.83 38.17 27.51
CA CYS A 518 -10.57 39.26 28.13
C CYS A 518 -9.78 39.76 29.34
N PHE A 519 -9.11 40.90 29.20
CA PHE A 519 -8.49 41.61 30.32
C PHE A 519 -8.91 43.08 30.33
N ASP A 520 -9.35 43.54 31.50
CA ASP A 520 -9.92 44.86 31.70
C ASP A 520 -8.91 46.01 31.55
N ARG A 521 -9.43 47.18 31.21
CA ARG A 521 -8.66 48.43 31.15
C ARG A 521 -8.63 49.14 32.51
N PRO A 522 -7.43 49.46 33.04
CA PRO A 522 -7.24 50.67 33.81
C PRO A 522 -6.97 51.86 32.86
N ARG A 523 -7.69 52.97 33.05
CA ARG A 523 -7.29 54.28 32.50
C ARG A 523 -6.31 54.93 33.48
N HIS A 524 -5.21 55.54 33.01
CA HIS A 524 -5.00 57.01 33.07
C HIS A 524 -3.58 57.52 32.72
N ARG A 525 -3.56 58.56 31.86
CA ARG A 525 -2.74 59.80 31.87
C ARG A 525 -1.19 59.80 31.78
N HIS A 526 -0.75 60.21 30.58
CA HIS A 526 0.13 61.38 30.26
C HIS A 526 1.66 61.39 30.51
N ALA A 527 2.32 62.07 29.54
CA ALA A 527 3.69 62.60 29.50
C ALA A 527 4.85 61.57 29.46
N GLY A 528 5.97 61.83 28.76
CA GLY A 528 6.27 62.95 27.87
C GLY A 528 7.70 62.89 27.28
N HIS A 529 7.97 63.73 26.28
CA HIS A 529 9.27 64.00 25.63
C HIS A 529 9.97 62.95 24.73
N ARG A 530 10.54 63.52 23.67
CA ARG A 530 11.62 63.11 22.73
C ARG A 530 12.58 64.32 22.64
N PRO A 531 13.70 64.29 21.87
CA PRO A 531 14.49 63.17 21.29
C PRO A 531 16.00 63.26 21.68
N ASP A 532 16.87 62.38 21.15
CA ASP A 532 18.11 62.85 20.50
C ASP A 532 18.72 61.85 19.47
N ARG A 533 19.89 62.19 18.89
CA ARG A 533 20.37 61.72 17.56
C ARG A 533 21.55 60.72 17.55
N CYS A 534 21.57 59.93 16.47
CA CYS A 534 22.73 59.49 15.65
C CYS A 534 24.07 59.07 16.28
N ARG A 535 24.51 57.83 15.97
CA ARG A 535 25.68 57.62 15.09
C ARG A 535 25.75 56.22 14.46
N ARG A 536 26.38 56.14 13.28
CA ARG A 536 26.86 54.88 12.67
C ARG A 536 28.33 54.67 13.04
N ARG A 537 28.78 53.41 13.13
CA ARG A 537 30.14 53.02 12.73
C ARG A 537 30.13 51.59 12.15
N ARG A 538 30.73 51.44 10.97
CA ARG A 538 31.40 50.20 10.53
C ARG A 538 32.89 50.44 10.73
N GLU A 539 33.65 49.39 10.98
CA GLU A 539 35.10 49.36 10.77
C GLU A 539 35.51 47.95 10.33
N ASP A 540 36.38 47.88 9.33
CA ASP A 540 36.96 46.64 8.79
C ASP A 540 38.23 46.28 9.56
N GLY A 541 38.56 44.98 9.60
CA GLY A 541 39.80 44.47 10.19
C GLY A 541 40.24 43.15 9.57
N ARG A 542 41.22 43.19 8.67
CA ARG A 542 41.95 42.02 8.13
C ARG A 542 43.39 42.01 8.66
N ARG A 543 44.06 40.87 8.47
CA ARG A 543 45.48 40.54 8.70
C ARG A 543 45.81 39.94 10.07
N ASP A 544 46.83 39.07 10.22
CA ASP A 544 47.38 37.99 9.35
C ASP A 544 48.52 37.29 10.13
N TYR A 545 48.70 35.96 9.95
CA TYR A 545 49.89 35.17 10.37
C TYR A 545 50.20 35.14 11.91
N GLN A 546 50.93 34.18 12.51
CA GLN A 546 51.84 33.13 12.02
C GLN A 546 51.92 31.90 12.96
N ASP A 547 52.49 30.79 12.45
CA ASP A 547 52.91 29.54 13.13
C ASP A 547 53.75 29.67 14.43
N GLN A 548 53.62 28.68 15.33
CA GLN A 548 54.70 27.70 15.64
C GLN A 548 54.26 26.51 16.53
N ALA A 549 55.04 25.42 16.53
CA ALA A 549 54.68 24.09 17.10
C ALA A 549 55.59 23.62 18.27
N GLY A 550 55.12 22.71 19.15
CA GLY A 550 55.73 22.52 20.49
C GLY A 550 55.65 21.19 21.28
N ARG A 551 55.63 19.99 20.65
CA ARG A 551 56.09 18.67 21.21
C ARG A 551 55.39 17.97 22.43
N ARG A 552 55.18 16.64 22.23
CA ARG A 552 55.16 15.52 23.23
C ARG A 552 53.93 15.43 24.17
N ARG A 553 53.54 14.24 24.70
CA ARG A 553 54.17 12.90 24.78
C ARG A 553 53.13 11.75 24.69
N GLN A 554 53.55 10.52 24.41
CA GLN A 554 52.69 9.32 24.37
C GLN A 554 52.46 8.70 25.78
N VAL A 555 51.32 8.03 25.97
CA VAL A 555 51.13 6.89 26.90
C VAL A 555 50.17 5.88 26.23
N ARG A 556 50.42 4.57 26.39
CA ARG A 556 49.49 3.45 26.09
C ARG A 556 49.04 2.78 27.40
N PRO A 557 47.96 2.00 27.35
CA PRO A 557 47.95 0.66 27.93
C PRO A 557 47.79 -0.43 26.84
N ASP A 558 48.25 -1.65 27.13
CA ASP A 558 48.20 -2.82 26.24
C ASP A 558 47.30 -3.94 26.84
N HIS A 559 47.29 -5.12 26.18
CA HIS A 559 46.77 -6.45 26.62
C HIS A 559 45.26 -6.73 26.50
N PRO A 560 44.85 -8.01 26.32
CA PRO A 560 45.50 -9.01 25.45
C PRO A 560 44.49 -9.85 24.61
N GLN A 561 44.99 -10.63 23.65
CA GLN A 561 44.20 -11.68 22.99
C GLN A 561 44.13 -12.97 23.84
N GLY A 562 43.02 -13.70 23.76
CA GLY A 562 42.87 -15.04 24.33
C GLY A 562 41.95 -15.92 23.48
N HIS A 563 42.51 -16.96 22.84
CA HIS A 563 41.74 -17.99 22.17
C HIS A 563 41.15 -18.98 23.18
N GLN A 564 39.89 -19.38 23.00
CA GLN A 564 39.47 -20.75 23.34
C GLN A 564 38.26 -21.21 22.51
N GLU A 565 38.29 -22.47 22.09
CA GLU A 565 37.19 -23.12 21.37
C GLU A 565 36.12 -23.62 22.35
N ARG A 566 34.85 -23.75 21.91
CA ARG A 566 34.12 -25.04 22.03
C ARG A 566 32.75 -25.09 21.33
N ARG A 567 32.66 -26.09 20.45
CA ARG A 567 31.51 -27.02 20.26
C ARG A 567 30.10 -26.43 20.08
N ILE A 568 29.72 -26.41 18.80
CA ILE A 568 28.35 -26.74 18.33
C ILE A 568 27.78 -27.94 19.12
N ARG A 569 26.49 -27.89 19.46
CA ARG A 569 25.70 -29.08 19.80
C ARG A 569 24.38 -29.10 19.02
N HIS A 570 24.15 -30.18 18.28
CA HIS A 570 22.84 -30.48 17.72
C HIS A 570 21.85 -30.85 18.83
N HIS A 571 20.57 -30.52 18.65
CA HIS A 571 19.47 -31.27 19.27
C HIS A 571 18.82 -32.16 18.22
N GLN A 572 18.71 -33.46 18.52
CA GLN A 572 17.98 -34.43 17.70
C GLN A 572 16.54 -34.58 18.15
N TYR A 573 15.68 -34.96 17.19
CA TYR A 573 14.36 -35.54 17.45
C TYR A 573 14.46 -36.82 18.28
N HIS A 574 13.46 -37.09 19.13
CA HIS A 574 13.05 -38.46 19.44
C HIS A 574 11.53 -38.54 19.66
N ARG A 575 10.95 -39.74 19.45
CA ARG A 575 9.51 -40.04 19.59
C ARG A 575 9.20 -40.72 20.93
N ARG A 576 7.96 -40.49 21.42
CA ARG A 576 6.96 -41.37 22.11
C ARG A 576 7.39 -42.76 22.65
N PRO A 577 6.69 -43.35 23.66
CA PRO A 577 5.26 -43.18 24.01
C PRO A 577 5.02 -43.09 25.56
N ASP A 578 3.86 -43.35 26.22
CA ASP A 578 2.46 -43.70 25.83
C ASP A 578 1.39 -43.40 26.92
N ALA A 579 0.11 -43.55 26.52
CA ALA A 579 -1.04 -44.17 27.21
C ALA A 579 -1.82 -43.52 28.39
N GLY A 580 -3.15 -43.80 28.41
CA GLY A 580 -4.18 -43.27 29.33
C GLY A 580 -5.08 -42.21 28.65
N GLN A 581 -6.26 -42.48 28.07
CA GLN A 581 -7.49 -43.12 28.60
C GLN A 581 -8.05 -42.31 29.79
N ILE A 582 -9.28 -41.74 29.79
CA ILE A 582 -10.62 -42.33 29.56
C ILE A 582 -11.66 -41.22 29.20
N GLN A 583 -12.71 -41.56 28.42
CA GLN A 583 -13.98 -40.82 28.16
C GLN A 583 -13.92 -39.37 27.60
N GLY A 584 -14.87 -38.89 26.77
CA GLY A 584 -15.94 -39.59 26.04
C GLY A 584 -17.37 -39.15 26.36
N GLN A 585 -17.88 -38.12 25.68
CA GLN A 585 -19.31 -37.93 25.42
C GLN A 585 -19.53 -37.04 24.19
N ALA A 586 -20.60 -37.32 23.44
CA ALA A 586 -21.07 -36.49 22.34
C ALA A 586 -22.60 -36.38 22.43
N HIS A 587 -23.17 -35.20 22.18
CA HIS A 587 -24.57 -35.08 21.79
C HIS A 587 -24.90 -33.72 21.16
N ARG A 588 -25.54 -33.79 19.98
CA ARG A 588 -26.35 -32.77 19.29
C ARG A 588 -25.59 -31.53 18.82
#